data_AF-A0A7C3ITE4-F1
#
_entry.id   AF-A0A7C3ITE4-F1
#
_cell.length_a   1.000
_cell.length_b   1.000
_cell.length_c   1.000
_cell.angle_alpha   90.00
_cell.angle_beta   90.00
_cell.angle_gamma   90.00
#
_symmetry.space_group_name_H-M   'P 1'
#
loop_
_entity.id
_entity.type
_entity.pdbx_description
1 polymer ?
#
loop_
_entity_poly.entity_id
_entity_poly.type
_entity_poly.pdbx_seq_one_letter_code
_entity_poly.pdbx_strand_id
1 'polypeptide(L)'
;MTAVVATEDQFEQLIRLLAENPDLRARLRGALVGEELADFTERLARIAELQERSEKGMVELEERMRSWIASMQQHAEFLREMNAEDRRRQQEFGAYFEALLARMGERIDAINASIAAQAEQDARLGMRMDQLTARIDSLTERMDQLTARVDSLTVRMDQLTARVDSLTERMEQLTARVDDLTQQVQQLTVRMDQLTARVDSLTERMEQLTARVDDLTQQVQQLTVRMDQLTARVDSLTERMEQLTARVDDLTQQVQQLTVRMDQLTARVDSLTERMDQLAARVDQLTVDTQRLTGEFGKLKGWQLEERYFRRAPAYFAPILRRIRALSPEELAELLDSLENAGQLSEAEVRDIQNADVVVRGRDRETGEERYLLVEVSVGVGLEDVERAARRANLLARALNVPVLPVVAGEYFRAEAMRAANELGVWKVLDGGCEPPKGDGSDKN
;
A
#
# COMPACT_ATOMS: atom_id res chain seq x y z
N MET A 1 185.08 128.16 73.32
CA MET A 1 185.72 129.42 72.88
C MET A 1 184.83 130.01 71.81
N THR A 2 184.42 131.27 71.85
CA THR A 2 185.25 132.46 72.00
C THR A 2 185.88 132.64 73.38
N ALA A 3 187.22 132.60 73.40
CA ALA A 3 188.04 133.33 74.34
C ALA A 3 188.61 134.58 73.65
N VAL A 4 189.08 135.51 74.48
CA VAL A 4 189.74 136.78 74.17
C VAL A 4 191.16 136.56 73.62
N VAL A 5 191.67 137.50 72.83
CA VAL A 5 193.08 137.62 72.41
C VAL A 5 193.76 138.74 73.22
N ALA A 6 194.97 138.49 73.76
CA ALA A 6 195.88 139.45 74.40
C ALA A 6 197.34 139.23 73.93
N THR A 7 198.21 140.24 74.10
CA THR A 7 199.60 140.40 73.55
C THR A 7 200.73 140.40 74.62
N GLU A 8 201.98 140.43 74.14
CA GLU A 8 203.26 139.79 74.55
C GLU A 8 204.07 140.39 75.74
N ASP A 9 203.66 141.50 76.38
CA ASP A 9 204.43 142.18 77.47
C ASP A 9 204.23 141.57 78.88
N GLN A 10 203.46 140.50 78.94
CA GLN A 10 203.34 139.65 80.12
C GLN A 10 204.67 139.10 80.67
N PHE A 11 205.85 139.28 80.07
CA PHE A 11 206.96 138.35 80.37
C PHE A 11 208.24 138.98 80.95
N GLU A 12 208.64 140.17 80.54
CA GLU A 12 209.99 140.66 80.89
C GLU A 12 210.12 141.25 82.29
N GLN A 13 209.12 141.94 82.83
CA GLN A 13 209.30 142.75 84.06
C GLN A 13 208.74 142.12 85.34
N LEU A 14 207.97 141.05 85.19
CA LEU A 14 207.80 140.05 86.22
C LEU A 14 209.16 139.41 86.62
N ILE A 15 210.14 139.29 85.70
CA ILE A 15 211.50 138.80 86.00
C ILE A 15 212.29 139.83 86.82
N ARG A 16 212.14 141.13 86.53
CA ARG A 16 212.98 142.17 87.14
C ARG A 16 212.67 142.41 88.62
N LEU A 17 211.42 142.23 89.07
CA LEU A 17 211.09 142.22 90.50
C LEU A 17 211.69 141.01 91.26
N LEU A 18 212.02 139.90 90.57
CA LEU A 18 212.49 138.66 91.21
C LEU A 18 213.99 138.62 91.51
N ALA A 19 214.78 139.54 90.92
CA ALA A 19 216.22 139.62 91.13
C ALA A 19 216.62 140.47 92.34
N GLU A 20 215.81 141.46 92.73
CA GLU A 20 216.20 142.49 93.72
C GLU A 20 215.52 142.34 95.12
N ASN A 21 214.59 141.39 95.32
CA ASN A 21 213.97 141.14 96.64
C ASN A 21 213.88 139.63 96.97
N PRO A 22 214.66 139.09 97.95
CA PRO A 22 214.69 137.66 98.28
C PRO A 22 213.36 137.08 98.80
N ASP A 23 212.56 137.87 99.51
CA ASP A 23 211.34 137.41 100.19
C ASP A 23 210.13 137.21 99.25
N LEU A 24 210.10 137.82 98.05
CA LEU A 24 209.01 137.66 97.06
C LEU A 24 209.05 136.30 96.31
N ARG A 25 210.20 135.61 96.35
CA ARG A 25 210.42 134.35 95.64
C ARG A 25 209.81 133.14 96.36
N ALA A 26 209.89 133.15 97.68
CA ALA A 26 209.33 132.08 98.50
C ALA A 26 207.79 132.04 98.38
N ARG A 27 207.16 133.22 98.23
CA ARG A 27 205.69 133.34 98.12
C ARG A 27 205.13 132.99 96.74
N LEU A 28 205.86 133.16 95.63
CA LEU A 28 205.40 132.79 94.28
C LEU A 28 205.54 131.29 93.95
N ARG A 29 206.48 130.59 94.61
CA ARG A 29 206.63 129.12 94.47
C ARG A 29 205.39 128.36 94.99
N GLY A 30 204.60 128.99 95.84
CA GLY A 30 203.32 128.45 96.33
C GLY A 30 202.14 128.59 95.35
N ALA A 31 202.27 129.34 94.25
CA ALA A 31 201.18 129.63 93.31
C ALA A 31 201.37 129.04 91.89
N LEU A 32 202.50 128.39 91.58
CA LEU A 32 202.99 128.10 90.22
C LEU A 32 202.88 126.63 89.75
N VAL A 33 201.99 125.85 90.37
CA VAL A 33 201.63 124.50 89.91
C VAL A 33 200.20 124.58 89.38
N GLY A 34 200.04 124.58 88.05
CA GLY A 34 198.75 124.67 87.38
C GLY A 34 198.76 123.96 86.02
N GLU A 35 197.69 123.20 85.77
CA GLU A 35 197.49 122.11 84.80
C GLU A 35 197.37 122.47 83.29
N GLU A 36 197.69 123.68 82.79
CA GLU A 36 196.97 124.16 81.58
C GLU A 36 197.65 124.24 80.19
N LEU A 37 198.97 124.23 79.97
CA LEU A 37 199.52 124.67 78.65
C LEU A 37 200.14 123.61 77.72
N ALA A 38 200.18 122.35 78.14
CA ALA A 38 200.53 121.24 77.25
C ALA A 38 199.41 120.85 76.25
N ASP A 39 198.24 121.51 76.33
CA ASP A 39 197.00 121.14 75.63
C ASP A 39 196.80 121.86 74.28
N PHE A 40 197.72 122.73 73.84
CA PHE A 40 197.48 123.56 72.64
C PHE A 40 197.87 122.90 71.31
N THR A 41 198.96 122.13 71.28
CA THR A 41 199.38 121.39 70.07
C THR A 41 198.48 120.19 69.79
N GLU A 42 197.87 119.61 70.83
CA GLU A 42 196.90 118.52 70.69
C GLU A 42 195.53 119.02 70.19
N ARG A 43 195.16 120.28 70.50
CA ARG A 43 193.90 120.89 70.04
C ARG A 43 193.86 121.20 68.54
N LEU A 44 194.97 121.51 67.88
CA LEU A 44 194.97 121.80 66.44
C LEU A 44 194.91 120.52 65.58
N ALA A 45 195.52 119.43 66.03
CA ALA A 45 195.36 118.12 65.37
C ALA A 45 193.90 117.63 65.44
N ARG A 46 193.21 117.95 66.54
CA ARG A 46 191.80 117.55 66.77
C ARG A 46 190.78 118.28 65.89
N ILE A 47 191.12 119.45 65.35
CA ILE A 47 190.22 120.23 64.49
C ILE A 47 190.19 119.68 63.06
N ALA A 48 191.31 119.16 62.54
CA ALA A 48 191.35 118.52 61.22
C ALA A 48 190.58 117.19 61.19
N GLU A 49 190.59 116.43 62.29
CA GLU A 49 189.92 115.13 62.39
C GLU A 49 188.38 115.26 62.49
N LEU A 50 187.87 116.39 62.99
CA LEU A 50 186.42 116.65 63.06
C LEU A 50 185.80 117.03 61.71
N GLN A 51 186.60 117.51 60.75
CA GLN A 51 186.10 117.90 59.43
C GLN A 51 185.90 116.69 58.50
N GLU A 52 186.77 115.68 58.54
CA GLU A 52 186.63 114.46 57.72
C GLU A 52 185.44 113.58 58.18
N ARG A 53 185.12 113.60 59.48
CA ARG A 53 183.96 112.88 60.04
C ARG A 53 182.61 113.47 59.61
N SER A 54 182.56 114.76 59.31
CA SER A 54 181.34 115.45 58.84
C SER A 54 180.93 115.02 57.43
N GLU A 55 181.89 114.81 56.52
CA GLU A 55 181.57 114.42 55.14
C GLU A 55 181.10 112.96 55.03
N LYS A 56 181.67 112.05 55.83
CA LYS A 56 181.25 110.64 55.85
C LYS A 56 179.82 110.44 56.37
N GLY A 57 179.34 111.29 57.28
CA GLY A 57 177.96 111.19 57.82
C GLY A 57 176.86 111.65 56.85
N MET A 58 177.18 112.52 55.88
CA MET A 58 176.21 113.03 54.91
C MET A 58 175.87 112.01 53.81
N VAL A 59 176.83 111.18 53.40
CA VAL A 59 176.61 110.15 52.37
C VAL A 59 175.72 109.01 52.88
N GLU A 60 175.90 108.58 54.13
CA GLU A 60 175.05 107.54 54.74
C GLU A 60 173.59 107.99 54.93
N LEU A 61 173.35 109.28 55.13
CA LEU A 61 171.99 109.82 55.25
C LEU A 61 171.24 109.78 53.90
N GLU A 62 171.93 110.07 52.80
CA GLU A 62 171.35 110.06 51.45
C GLU A 62 170.92 108.65 51.01
N GLU A 63 171.74 107.63 51.30
CA GLU A 63 171.38 106.24 50.98
C GLU A 63 170.15 105.77 51.77
N ARG A 64 170.04 106.14 53.05
CA ARG A 64 168.87 105.83 53.88
C ARG A 64 167.60 106.50 53.34
N MET A 65 167.68 107.74 52.88
CA MET A 65 166.54 108.44 52.28
C MET A 65 166.07 107.77 50.98
N ARG A 66 166.99 107.31 50.12
CA ARG A 66 166.60 106.58 48.89
C ARG A 66 165.91 105.25 49.21
N SER A 67 166.43 104.51 50.19
CA SER A 67 165.81 103.25 50.62
C SER A 67 164.39 103.45 51.17
N TRP A 68 164.15 104.51 51.92
CA TRP A 68 162.83 104.81 52.49
C TRP A 68 161.79 105.18 51.43
N ILE A 69 162.16 105.97 50.42
CA ILE A 69 161.27 106.34 49.31
C ILE A 69 160.86 105.11 48.48
N ALA A 70 161.80 104.19 48.20
CA ALA A 70 161.50 102.96 47.47
C ALA A 70 160.51 102.05 48.22
N SER A 71 160.65 101.95 49.55
CA SER A 71 159.72 101.17 50.39
C SER A 71 158.30 101.76 50.39
N MET A 72 158.16 103.08 50.48
CA MET A 72 156.85 103.74 50.41
C MET A 72 156.15 103.55 49.05
N GLN A 73 156.91 103.55 47.95
CA GLN A 73 156.33 103.33 46.61
C GLN A 73 155.77 101.91 46.45
N GLN A 74 156.48 100.89 46.94
CA GLN A 74 155.96 99.50 46.95
C GLN A 74 154.68 99.38 47.80
N HIS A 75 154.62 100.04 48.95
CA HIS A 75 153.41 100.01 49.80
C HIS A 75 152.21 100.70 49.14
N ALA A 76 152.44 101.79 48.39
CA ALA A 76 151.38 102.49 47.66
C ALA A 76 150.85 101.67 46.48
N GLU A 77 151.69 100.88 45.81
CA GLU A 77 151.27 99.96 44.75
C GLU A 77 150.44 98.81 45.30
N PHE A 78 150.85 98.19 46.42
CA PHE A 78 150.10 97.12 47.08
C PHE A 78 148.66 97.55 47.46
N LEU A 79 148.50 98.75 48.04
CA LEU A 79 147.17 99.27 48.41
C LEU A 79 146.29 99.59 47.19
N ARG A 80 146.87 99.94 46.03
CA ARG A 80 146.11 100.16 44.79
C ARG A 80 145.62 98.84 44.20
N GLU A 81 146.47 97.81 44.20
CA GLU A 81 146.10 96.47 43.73
C GLU A 81 145.00 95.86 44.60
N MET A 82 145.13 95.93 45.92
CA MET A 82 144.12 95.42 46.86
C MET A 82 142.75 96.09 46.66
N ASN A 83 142.71 97.42 46.47
CA ASN A 83 141.47 98.16 46.20
C ASN A 83 140.88 97.90 44.80
N ALA A 84 141.69 97.47 43.83
CA ALA A 84 141.21 97.08 42.51
C ALA A 84 140.62 95.66 42.53
N GLU A 85 141.23 94.74 43.27
CA GLU A 85 140.72 93.38 43.48
C GLU A 85 139.40 93.35 44.27
N ASP A 86 139.27 94.15 45.32
CA ASP A 86 137.99 94.22 46.06
C ASP A 86 136.86 94.76 45.18
N ARG A 87 137.14 95.76 44.32
CA ARG A 87 136.16 96.26 43.34
C ARG A 87 135.80 95.21 42.29
N ARG A 88 136.77 94.42 41.80
CA ARG A 88 136.49 93.30 40.90
C ARG A 88 135.62 92.24 41.57
N ARG A 89 135.96 91.81 42.80
CA ARG A 89 135.15 90.84 43.56
C ARG A 89 133.72 91.33 43.79
N GLN A 90 133.54 92.62 44.11
CA GLN A 90 132.20 93.21 44.24
C GLN A 90 131.41 93.22 42.92
N GLN A 91 132.06 93.55 41.80
CA GLN A 91 131.42 93.52 40.48
C GLN A 91 131.07 92.10 40.02
N GLU A 92 131.98 91.14 40.21
CA GLU A 92 131.74 89.72 39.88
C GLU A 92 130.60 89.14 40.72
N PHE A 93 130.57 89.45 42.03
CA PHE A 93 129.46 89.02 42.89
C PHE A 93 128.13 89.67 42.50
N GLY A 94 128.13 90.97 42.15
CA GLY A 94 126.95 91.67 41.65
C GLY A 94 126.42 91.07 40.35
N ALA A 95 127.30 90.84 39.38
CA ALA A 95 126.95 90.22 38.10
C ALA A 95 126.43 88.78 38.28
N TYR A 96 127.04 88.01 39.19
CA TYR A 96 126.57 86.68 39.56
C TYR A 96 125.17 86.72 40.18
N PHE A 97 124.90 87.66 41.10
CA PHE A 97 123.60 87.80 41.75
C PHE A 97 122.51 88.25 40.77
N GLU A 98 122.80 89.20 39.87
CA GLU A 98 121.88 89.60 38.81
C GLU A 98 121.56 88.45 37.85
N ALA A 99 122.58 87.68 37.44
CA ALA A 99 122.37 86.49 36.61
C ALA A 99 121.51 85.42 37.32
N LEU A 100 121.71 85.25 38.63
CA LEU A 100 120.89 84.34 39.44
C LEU A 100 119.44 84.81 39.54
N LEU A 101 119.21 86.10 39.78
CA LEU A 101 117.87 86.69 39.83
C LEU A 101 117.16 86.61 38.48
N ALA A 102 117.85 86.89 37.37
CA ALA A 102 117.33 86.73 36.03
C ALA A 102 116.94 85.27 35.75
N ARG A 103 117.81 84.30 36.09
CA ARG A 103 117.52 82.87 35.95
C ARG A 103 116.36 82.40 36.83
N MET A 104 116.22 82.97 38.03
CA MET A 104 115.06 82.70 38.88
C MET A 104 113.77 83.30 38.29
N GLY A 105 113.84 84.51 37.74
CA GLY A 105 112.73 85.14 37.01
C GLY A 105 112.27 84.28 35.83
N GLU A 106 113.19 83.89 34.95
CA GLU A 106 112.90 82.98 33.83
C GLU A 106 112.29 81.65 34.29
N ARG A 107 112.77 81.10 35.42
CA ARG A 107 112.23 79.84 35.97
C ARG A 107 110.83 80.02 36.56
N ILE A 108 110.55 81.15 37.20
CA ILE A 108 109.22 81.51 37.69
C ILE A 108 108.26 81.69 36.51
N ASP A 109 108.68 82.38 35.46
CA ASP A 109 107.88 82.57 34.24
C ASP A 109 107.58 81.24 33.55
N ALA A 110 108.56 80.35 33.46
CA ALA A 110 108.37 79.00 32.93
C ALA A 110 107.39 78.17 33.77
N ILE A 111 107.46 78.25 35.10
CA ILE A 111 106.52 77.58 36.01
C ILE A 111 105.11 78.16 35.84
N ASN A 112 104.97 79.49 35.79
CA ASN A 112 103.68 80.15 35.60
C ASN A 112 103.05 79.77 34.25
N ALA A 113 103.84 79.70 33.18
CA ALA A 113 103.39 79.23 31.88
C ALA A 113 102.93 77.76 31.93
N SER A 114 103.64 76.89 32.66
CA SER A 114 103.23 75.49 32.85
C SER A 114 101.94 75.36 33.65
N ILE A 115 101.75 76.17 34.70
CA ILE A 115 100.52 76.18 35.51
C ILE A 115 99.33 76.66 34.66
N ALA A 116 99.52 77.70 33.86
CA ALA A 116 98.48 78.20 32.95
C ALA A 116 98.11 77.14 31.89
N ALA A 117 99.09 76.46 31.30
CA ALA A 117 98.86 75.38 30.35
C ALA A 117 98.12 74.19 31.00
N GLN A 118 98.47 73.85 32.25
CA GLN A 118 97.78 72.79 33.00
C GLN A 118 96.34 73.19 33.32
N ALA A 119 96.08 74.43 33.73
CA ALA A 119 94.73 74.93 33.98
C ALA A 119 93.87 74.90 32.71
N GLU A 120 94.43 75.24 31.53
CA GLU A 120 93.74 75.07 30.25
C GLU A 120 93.44 73.59 29.94
N GLN A 121 94.38 72.69 30.19
CA GLN A 121 94.19 71.26 29.98
C GLN A 121 93.08 70.71 30.90
N ASP A 122 93.09 71.09 32.18
CA ASP A 122 92.08 70.68 33.16
C ASP A 122 90.70 71.23 32.79
N ALA A 123 90.62 72.48 32.31
CA ALA A 123 89.38 73.05 31.79
C ALA A 123 88.85 72.28 30.56
N ARG A 124 89.75 71.90 29.62
CA ARG A 124 89.38 71.07 28.46
C ARG A 124 88.93 69.67 28.88
N LEU A 125 89.56 69.08 29.88
CA LEU A 125 89.15 67.79 30.44
C LEU A 125 87.79 67.89 31.14
N GLY A 126 87.54 68.96 31.89
CA GLY A 126 86.23 69.26 32.49
C GLY A 126 85.14 69.33 31.44
N MET A 127 85.33 70.12 30.38
CA MET A 127 84.35 70.20 29.28
C MET A 127 84.12 68.85 28.58
N ARG A 128 85.16 68.03 28.40
CA ARG A 128 85.02 66.67 27.82
C ARG A 128 84.26 65.74 28.76
N MET A 129 84.51 65.82 30.06
CA MET A 129 83.76 65.04 31.06
C MET A 129 82.29 65.44 31.05
N ASP A 130 81.98 66.73 31.03
CA ASP A 130 80.59 67.21 30.93
C ASP A 130 79.89 66.70 29.65
N GLN A 131 80.59 66.74 28.52
CA GLN A 131 80.09 66.19 27.26
C GLN A 131 79.88 64.67 27.31
N LEU A 132 80.76 63.93 27.98
CA LEU A 132 80.61 62.48 28.16
C LEU A 132 79.44 62.16 29.10
N THR A 133 79.29 62.89 30.20
CA THR A 133 78.15 62.76 31.12
C THR A 133 76.84 63.01 30.38
N ALA A 134 76.73 64.11 29.63
CA ALA A 134 75.54 64.40 28.84
C ALA A 134 75.24 63.31 27.77
N ARG A 135 76.28 62.70 27.17
CA ARG A 135 76.10 61.57 26.25
C ARG A 135 75.64 60.31 26.96
N ILE A 136 76.18 60.02 28.15
CA ILE A 136 75.76 58.88 28.98
C ILE A 136 74.30 59.05 29.40
N ASP A 137 73.90 60.24 29.84
CA ASP A 137 72.51 60.53 30.20
C ASP A 137 71.57 60.34 29.00
N SER A 138 71.95 60.86 27.83
CA SER A 138 71.17 60.68 26.59
C SER A 138 71.09 59.20 26.15
N LEU A 139 72.17 58.43 26.32
CA LEU A 139 72.17 56.99 26.04
C LEU A 139 71.29 56.22 27.04
N THR A 140 71.32 56.61 28.31
CA THR A 140 70.49 56.02 29.36
C THR A 140 69.01 56.26 29.05
N GLU A 141 68.63 57.49 28.71
CA GLU A 141 67.25 57.80 28.31
C GLU A 141 66.81 57.01 27.07
N ARG A 142 67.69 56.84 26.08
CA ARG A 142 67.41 56.01 24.90
C ARG A 142 67.24 54.53 25.25
N MET A 143 68.03 54.01 26.19
CA MET A 143 67.92 52.64 26.68
C MET A 143 66.61 52.43 27.44
N ASP A 144 66.19 53.39 28.26
CA ASP A 144 64.91 53.34 28.95
C ASP A 144 63.74 53.36 27.95
N GLN A 145 63.81 54.22 26.93
CA GLN A 145 62.81 54.27 25.84
C GLN A 145 62.78 52.96 25.04
N LEU A 146 63.93 52.36 24.77
CA LEU A 146 64.01 51.08 24.06
C LEU A 146 63.42 49.95 24.91
N THR A 147 63.74 49.92 26.21
CA THR A 147 63.19 48.94 27.17
C THR A 147 61.67 49.05 27.21
N ALA A 148 61.12 50.26 27.36
CA ALA A 148 59.67 50.48 27.34
C ALA A 148 59.01 50.05 26.02
N ARG A 149 59.70 50.21 24.87
CA ARG A 149 59.23 49.71 23.57
C ARG A 149 59.24 48.19 23.50
N VAL A 150 60.28 47.55 24.01
CA VAL A 150 60.38 46.08 24.07
C VAL A 150 59.28 45.52 24.97
N ASP A 151 59.02 46.13 26.11
CA ASP A 151 57.91 45.72 27.00
C ASP A 151 56.57 45.87 26.30
N SER A 152 56.34 47.00 25.61
CA SER A 152 55.11 47.23 24.84
C SER A 152 54.93 46.22 23.70
N LEU A 153 56.02 45.86 23.01
CA LEU A 153 55.99 44.84 21.96
C LEU A 153 55.73 43.45 22.53
N THR A 154 56.28 43.13 23.70
CA THR A 154 56.05 41.86 24.41
C THR A 154 54.57 41.73 24.76
N VAL A 155 53.97 42.75 25.37
CA VAL A 155 52.52 42.78 25.66
C VAL A 155 51.67 42.63 24.39
N ARG A 156 52.06 43.27 23.28
CA ARG A 156 51.36 43.11 22.01
C ARG A 156 51.48 41.70 21.44
N MET A 157 52.63 41.05 21.61
CA MET A 157 52.81 39.67 21.18
C MET A 157 51.98 38.70 22.02
N ASP A 158 51.90 38.91 23.33
CA ASP A 158 51.03 38.11 24.19
C ASP A 158 49.56 38.25 23.78
N GLN A 159 49.12 39.47 23.47
CA GLN A 159 47.77 39.74 22.96
C GLN A 159 47.52 39.09 21.59
N LEU A 160 48.50 39.11 20.68
CA LEU A 160 48.40 38.45 19.38
C LEU A 160 48.33 36.93 19.54
N THR A 161 49.14 36.35 20.42
CA THR A 161 49.14 34.91 20.73
C THR A 161 47.76 34.50 21.27
N ALA A 162 47.23 35.22 22.26
CA ALA A 162 45.90 34.96 22.79
C ALA A 162 44.78 35.07 21.73
N ARG A 163 44.91 36.00 20.77
CA ARG A 163 43.98 36.12 19.64
C ARG A 163 44.09 34.94 18.68
N VAL A 164 45.31 34.48 18.39
CA VAL A 164 45.55 33.29 17.55
C VAL A 164 44.96 32.06 18.21
N ASP A 165 45.16 31.87 19.52
CA ASP A 165 44.58 30.75 20.27
C ASP A 165 43.05 30.79 20.21
N SER A 166 42.44 31.96 20.45
CA SER A 166 40.98 32.14 20.35
C SER A 166 40.44 31.89 18.94
N LEU A 167 41.17 32.30 17.90
CA LEU A 167 40.77 32.02 16.51
C LEU A 167 40.90 30.53 16.18
N THR A 168 41.91 29.85 16.71
CA THR A 168 42.12 28.41 16.55
C THR A 168 40.97 27.64 17.18
N GLU A 169 40.60 27.97 18.42
CA GLU A 169 39.43 27.36 19.09
C GLU A 169 38.13 27.59 18.31
N ARG A 170 37.92 28.80 17.78
CA ARG A 170 36.76 29.10 16.93
C ARG A 170 36.75 28.30 15.63
N MET A 171 37.92 28.08 15.01
CA MET A 171 38.04 27.25 13.82
C MET A 171 37.72 25.78 14.12
N GLU A 172 38.17 25.25 15.25
CA GLU A 172 37.84 23.90 15.69
C GLU A 172 36.32 23.76 15.92
N GLN A 173 35.69 24.73 16.59
CA GLN A 173 34.24 24.75 16.80
C GLN A 173 33.46 24.86 15.47
N LEU A 174 33.93 25.68 14.53
CA LEU A 174 33.34 25.78 13.19
C LEU A 174 33.45 24.47 12.42
N THR A 175 34.61 23.81 12.49
CA THR A 175 34.85 22.51 11.85
C THR A 175 33.90 21.45 12.39
N ALA A 176 33.78 21.36 13.72
CA ALA A 176 32.83 20.44 14.37
C ALA A 176 31.37 20.72 13.97
N ARG A 177 30.97 21.99 13.83
CA ARG A 177 29.63 22.36 13.34
C ARG A 177 29.40 21.99 11.88
N VAL A 178 30.42 22.13 11.04
CA VAL A 178 30.34 21.72 9.63
C VAL A 178 30.19 20.20 9.52
N ASP A 179 30.92 19.44 10.34
CA ASP A 179 30.78 17.97 10.39
C ASP A 179 29.39 17.54 10.85
N ASP A 180 28.85 18.16 11.91
CA ASP A 180 27.48 17.90 12.38
C ASP A 180 26.43 18.24 11.32
N LEU A 181 26.53 19.40 10.69
CA LEU A 181 25.64 19.78 9.58
C LEU A 181 25.74 18.81 8.40
N THR A 182 26.95 18.34 8.07
CA THR A 182 27.16 17.35 7.01
C THR A 182 26.45 16.03 7.34
N GLN A 183 26.55 15.57 8.59
CA GLN A 183 25.83 14.37 9.04
C GLN A 183 24.31 14.58 9.00
N GLN A 184 23.80 15.74 9.41
CA GLN A 184 22.37 16.05 9.34
C GLN A 184 21.87 16.07 7.88
N VAL A 185 22.63 16.63 6.95
CA VAL A 185 22.31 16.63 5.51
C VAL A 185 22.27 15.20 4.96
N GLN A 186 23.23 14.34 5.33
CA GLN A 186 23.22 12.94 4.94
C GLN A 186 21.98 12.21 5.48
N GLN A 187 21.61 12.42 6.75
CA GLN A 187 20.39 11.84 7.33
C GLN A 187 19.12 12.32 6.62
N LEU A 188 19.04 13.61 6.29
CA LEU A 188 17.93 14.17 5.52
C LEU A 188 17.84 13.56 4.13
N THR A 189 18.98 13.35 3.46
CA THR A 189 19.04 12.70 2.14
C THR A 189 18.48 11.28 2.22
N VAL A 190 18.91 10.48 3.21
CA VAL A 190 18.38 9.12 3.42
C VAL A 190 16.87 9.14 3.71
N ARG A 191 16.38 10.10 4.50
CA ARG A 191 14.94 10.24 4.77
C ARG A 191 14.16 10.63 3.50
N MET A 192 14.73 11.48 2.66
CA MET A 192 14.16 11.87 1.37
C MET A 192 14.02 10.64 0.47
N ASP A 193 15.07 9.83 0.35
CA ASP A 193 15.06 8.60 -0.46
C ASP A 193 14.00 7.60 0.04
N GLN A 194 13.89 7.44 1.37
CA GLN A 194 12.84 6.61 1.98
C GLN A 194 11.43 7.15 1.70
N LEU A 195 11.25 8.47 1.71
CA LEU A 195 9.96 9.09 1.41
C LEU A 195 9.61 8.89 -0.07
N THR A 196 10.56 9.07 -0.98
CA THR A 196 10.38 8.82 -2.41
C THR A 196 9.97 7.37 -2.64
N ALA A 197 10.67 6.39 -2.05
CA ALA A 197 10.31 4.97 -2.17
C ALA A 197 8.91 4.66 -1.61
N ARG A 198 8.49 5.34 -0.54
CA ARG A 198 7.12 5.22 0.00
C ARG A 198 6.08 5.80 -0.95
N VAL A 199 6.37 6.95 -1.57
CA VAL A 199 5.49 7.57 -2.57
C VAL A 199 5.33 6.64 -3.77
N ASP A 200 6.42 6.09 -4.30
CA ASP A 200 6.38 5.13 -5.42
C ASP A 200 5.53 3.90 -5.08
N SER A 201 5.72 3.32 -3.89
CA SER A 201 4.91 2.19 -3.43
C SER A 201 3.42 2.53 -3.26
N LEU A 202 3.11 3.74 -2.79
CA LEU A 202 1.72 4.21 -2.70
C LEU A 202 1.10 4.42 -4.08
N THR A 203 1.86 4.95 -5.04
CA THR A 203 1.42 5.11 -6.43
C THR A 203 1.09 3.76 -7.05
N GLU A 204 1.96 2.75 -6.92
CA GLU A 204 1.71 1.39 -7.43
C GLU A 204 0.45 0.77 -6.80
N ARG A 205 0.27 0.93 -5.49
CA ARG A 205 -0.96 0.47 -4.79
C ARG A 205 -2.21 1.17 -5.31
N MET A 206 -2.11 2.47 -5.63
CA MET A 206 -3.22 3.24 -6.19
C MET A 206 -3.60 2.73 -7.58
N GLU A 207 -2.61 2.44 -8.44
CA GLU A 207 -2.84 1.85 -9.76
C GLU A 207 -3.52 0.47 -9.65
N GLN A 208 -3.05 -0.39 -8.74
CA GLN A 208 -3.67 -1.69 -8.47
C GLN A 208 -5.12 -1.55 -7.97
N LEU A 209 -5.40 -0.56 -7.12
CA LEU A 209 -6.75 -0.31 -6.62
C LEU A 209 -7.67 0.19 -7.74
N THR A 210 -7.19 1.08 -8.60
CA THR A 210 -7.92 1.54 -9.79
C THR A 210 -8.28 0.38 -10.71
N ALA A 211 -7.31 -0.50 -11.01
CA ALA A 211 -7.56 -1.69 -11.84
C ALA A 211 -8.61 -2.63 -11.22
N ARG A 212 -8.61 -2.80 -9.88
CA ARG A 212 -9.64 -3.58 -9.17
C ARG A 212 -11.02 -2.94 -9.24
N VAL A 213 -11.10 -1.61 -9.15
CA VAL A 213 -12.37 -0.87 -9.28
C VAL A 213 -12.93 -1.04 -10.70
N ASP A 214 -12.09 -0.98 -11.72
CA ASP A 214 -12.51 -1.21 -13.11
C ASP A 214 -13.05 -2.63 -13.31
N ASP A 215 -12.36 -3.65 -12.80
CA ASP A 215 -12.81 -5.05 -12.87
C ASP A 215 -14.15 -5.25 -12.14
N LEU A 216 -14.29 -4.72 -10.93
CA LEU A 216 -15.57 -4.76 -10.20
C LEU A 216 -16.69 -4.04 -10.95
N THR A 217 -16.39 -2.92 -11.62
CA THR A 217 -17.37 -2.20 -12.43
C THR A 217 -17.85 -3.05 -13.61
N GLN A 218 -16.94 -3.76 -14.28
CA GLN A 218 -17.30 -4.69 -15.35
C GLN A 218 -18.14 -5.87 -14.83
N GLN A 219 -17.80 -6.43 -13.68
CA GLN A 219 -18.59 -7.51 -13.06
C GLN A 219 -20.02 -7.05 -12.71
N VAL A 220 -20.17 -5.84 -12.17
CA VAL A 220 -21.48 -5.25 -11.89
C VAL A 220 -22.29 -5.08 -13.17
N GLN A 221 -21.69 -4.58 -14.25
CA GLN A 221 -22.37 -4.46 -15.55
C GLN A 221 -22.85 -5.82 -16.09
N GLN A 222 -22.01 -6.86 -15.98
CA GLN A 222 -22.39 -8.22 -16.39
C GLN A 222 -23.54 -8.78 -15.54
N LEU A 223 -23.54 -8.51 -14.23
CA LEU A 223 -24.63 -8.91 -13.35
C LEU A 223 -25.93 -8.19 -13.70
N THR A 224 -25.89 -6.89 -14.00
CA THR A 224 -27.05 -6.13 -14.47
C THR A 224 -27.65 -6.74 -15.73
N VAL A 225 -26.82 -7.05 -16.74
CA VAL A 225 -27.29 -7.70 -17.98
C VAL A 225 -27.92 -9.07 -17.71
N ARG A 226 -27.34 -9.87 -16.79
CA ARG A 226 -27.93 -11.16 -16.39
C ARG A 226 -29.27 -10.99 -15.67
N MET A 227 -29.39 -9.96 -14.84
CA MET A 227 -30.64 -9.64 -14.15
C MET A 227 -31.74 -9.28 -15.16
N ASP A 228 -31.43 -8.44 -16.15
CA ASP A 228 -32.37 -8.07 -17.22
C ASP A 228 -32.82 -9.30 -18.02
N GLN A 229 -31.89 -10.20 -18.35
CA GLN A 229 -32.23 -11.47 -19.02
C GLN A 229 -33.12 -12.37 -18.17
N LEU A 230 -32.90 -12.40 -16.85
CA LEU A 230 -33.72 -13.19 -15.94
C LEU A 230 -35.13 -12.60 -15.83
N THR A 231 -35.26 -11.27 -15.74
CA THR A 231 -36.54 -10.56 -15.76
C THR A 231 -37.31 -10.88 -17.03
N ALA A 232 -36.69 -10.77 -18.20
CA ALA A 232 -37.33 -11.11 -19.48
C ALA A 232 -37.79 -12.58 -19.55
N ARG A 233 -37.03 -13.51 -18.94
CA ARG A 233 -37.44 -14.92 -18.84
C ARG A 233 -38.65 -15.10 -17.93
N VAL A 234 -38.71 -14.39 -16.81
CA VAL A 234 -39.85 -14.42 -15.89
C VAL A 234 -41.09 -13.87 -16.59
N ASP A 235 -40.99 -12.77 -17.32
CA ASP A 235 -42.10 -12.21 -18.09
C ASP A 235 -42.62 -13.22 -19.13
N SER A 236 -41.72 -13.86 -19.89
CA SER A 236 -42.09 -14.89 -20.88
C SER A 236 -42.74 -16.12 -20.24
N LEU A 237 -42.28 -16.56 -19.06
CA LEU A 237 -42.91 -17.65 -18.33
C LEU A 237 -44.29 -17.26 -17.81
N THR A 238 -44.47 -16.02 -17.37
CA THR A 238 -45.75 -15.48 -16.92
C THR A 238 -46.77 -15.49 -18.07
N GLU A 239 -46.39 -14.99 -19.24
CA GLU A 239 -47.25 -15.01 -20.44
C GLU A 239 -47.64 -16.45 -20.84
N ARG A 240 -46.69 -17.40 -20.80
CA ARG A 240 -46.98 -18.82 -21.07
C ARG A 240 -47.95 -19.42 -20.06
N MET A 241 -47.85 -19.02 -18.79
CA MET A 241 -48.74 -19.50 -17.74
C MET A 241 -50.16 -18.95 -17.93
N GLU A 242 -50.31 -17.69 -18.35
CA GLU A 242 -51.59 -17.11 -18.74
C GLU A 242 -52.21 -17.85 -19.94
N GLN A 243 -51.42 -18.13 -20.98
CA GLN A 243 -51.87 -18.91 -22.14
C GLN A 243 -52.30 -20.33 -21.76
N LEU A 244 -51.57 -20.99 -20.86
CA LEU A 244 -51.92 -22.32 -20.37
C LEU A 244 -53.22 -22.30 -19.56
N THR A 245 -53.39 -21.27 -18.72
CA THR A 245 -54.62 -21.06 -17.95
C THR A 245 -55.82 -20.90 -18.88
N ALA A 246 -55.72 -20.05 -19.91
CA ALA A 246 -56.77 -19.88 -20.90
C ALA A 246 -57.11 -21.20 -21.66
N ARG A 247 -56.09 -22.01 -21.96
CA ARG A 247 -56.32 -23.34 -22.58
C ARG A 247 -57.05 -24.31 -21.65
N VAL A 248 -56.72 -24.30 -20.36
CA VAL A 248 -57.40 -25.13 -19.37
C VAL A 248 -58.86 -24.72 -19.24
N ASP A 249 -59.15 -23.41 -19.27
CA ASP A 249 -60.52 -22.90 -19.25
C ASP A 249 -61.31 -23.35 -20.48
N ASP A 250 -60.73 -23.25 -21.69
CA ASP A 250 -61.35 -23.72 -22.93
C ASP A 250 -61.63 -25.24 -22.90
N LEU A 251 -60.64 -26.04 -22.49
CA LEU A 251 -60.80 -27.49 -22.30
C LEU A 251 -61.92 -27.81 -21.30
N THR A 252 -62.01 -27.05 -20.20
CA THR A 252 -63.07 -27.22 -19.20
C THR A 252 -64.44 -26.95 -19.82
N GLN A 253 -64.59 -25.90 -20.63
CA GLN A 253 -65.83 -25.63 -21.35
C GLN A 253 -66.17 -26.74 -22.35
N GLN A 254 -65.19 -27.26 -23.09
CA GLN A 254 -65.40 -28.37 -24.02
C GLN A 254 -65.88 -29.64 -23.30
N VAL A 255 -65.30 -29.97 -22.14
CA VAL A 255 -65.74 -31.11 -21.31
C VAL A 255 -67.17 -30.92 -20.82
N GLN A 256 -67.55 -29.71 -20.39
CA GLN A 256 -68.93 -29.40 -20.00
C GLN A 256 -69.89 -29.60 -21.19
N GLN A 257 -69.54 -29.12 -22.38
CA GLN A 257 -70.35 -29.33 -23.59
C GLN A 257 -70.49 -30.81 -23.96
N LEU A 258 -69.41 -31.58 -23.85
CA LEU A 258 -69.44 -33.03 -24.08
C LEU A 258 -70.35 -33.73 -23.06
N THR A 259 -70.31 -33.32 -21.80
CA THR A 259 -71.18 -33.86 -20.75
C THR A 259 -72.65 -33.63 -21.11
N VAL A 260 -73.02 -32.40 -21.49
CA VAL A 260 -74.40 -32.08 -21.94
C VAL A 260 -74.81 -32.92 -23.15
N ARG A 261 -73.91 -33.12 -24.13
CA ARG A 261 -74.19 -33.99 -25.29
C ARG A 261 -74.39 -35.46 -24.89
N MET A 262 -73.62 -35.94 -23.92
CA MET A 262 -73.75 -37.30 -23.39
C MET A 262 -75.12 -37.50 -22.71
N ASP A 263 -75.56 -36.51 -21.93
CA ASP A 263 -76.89 -36.53 -21.29
C ASP A 263 -78.01 -36.55 -22.35
N GLN A 264 -77.88 -35.72 -23.40
CA GLN A 264 -78.82 -35.71 -24.52
C GLN A 264 -78.85 -37.04 -25.28
N LEU A 265 -77.69 -37.68 -25.47
CA LEU A 265 -77.62 -38.98 -26.13
C LEU A 265 -78.27 -40.07 -25.27
N THR A 266 -78.02 -40.04 -23.96
CA THR A 266 -78.65 -40.96 -22.99
C THR A 266 -80.16 -40.83 -23.04
N ALA A 267 -80.70 -39.62 -22.97
CA ALA A 267 -82.14 -39.39 -23.09
C ALA A 267 -82.73 -39.87 -24.44
N ARG A 268 -81.97 -39.76 -25.54
CA ARG A 268 -82.39 -40.32 -26.84
C ARG A 268 -82.41 -41.84 -26.84
N VAL A 269 -81.43 -42.49 -26.21
CA VAL A 269 -81.39 -43.95 -26.06
C VAL A 269 -82.57 -44.42 -25.23
N ASP A 270 -82.89 -43.76 -24.12
CA ASP A 270 -84.06 -44.08 -23.29
C ASP A 270 -85.36 -43.97 -24.10
N SER A 271 -85.53 -42.87 -24.86
CA SER A 271 -86.71 -42.69 -25.73
C SER A 271 -86.80 -43.74 -26.85
N LEU A 272 -85.67 -44.16 -27.43
CA LEU A 272 -85.66 -45.24 -28.42
C LEU A 272 -86.01 -46.58 -27.79
N THR A 273 -85.55 -46.84 -26.57
CA THR A 273 -85.86 -48.06 -25.82
C THR A 273 -87.37 -48.15 -25.56
N GLU A 274 -87.97 -47.07 -25.07
CA GLU A 274 -89.43 -47.00 -24.85
C GLU A 274 -90.22 -47.24 -26.16
N ARG A 275 -89.75 -46.67 -27.28
CA ARG A 275 -90.36 -46.92 -28.60
C ARG A 275 -90.22 -48.38 -29.05
N MET A 276 -89.09 -49.03 -28.76
CA MET A 276 -88.91 -50.44 -29.07
C MET A 276 -89.86 -51.31 -28.23
N ASP A 277 -90.05 -51.00 -26.95
CA ASP A 277 -91.01 -51.70 -26.09
C ASP A 277 -92.45 -51.55 -26.59
N GLN A 278 -92.84 -50.32 -26.99
CA GLN A 278 -94.15 -50.07 -27.61
C GLN A 278 -94.32 -50.84 -28.93
N LEU A 279 -93.27 -50.94 -29.74
CA LEU A 279 -93.31 -51.70 -30.99
C LEU A 279 -93.41 -53.20 -30.73
N ALA A 280 -92.67 -53.72 -29.76
CA ALA A 280 -92.75 -55.12 -29.33
C ALA A 280 -94.17 -55.47 -28.88
N ALA A 281 -94.78 -54.65 -28.02
CA ALA A 281 -96.16 -54.85 -27.58
C ALA A 281 -97.17 -54.81 -28.75
N ARG A 282 -96.96 -53.95 -29.76
CA ARG A 282 -97.78 -53.94 -30.98
C ARG A 282 -97.61 -55.21 -31.81
N VAL A 283 -96.40 -55.73 -31.93
CA VAL A 283 -96.13 -56.99 -32.64
C VAL A 283 -96.79 -58.17 -31.93
N ASP A 284 -96.73 -58.22 -30.60
CA ASP A 284 -97.42 -59.24 -29.81
C ASP A 284 -98.94 -59.17 -30.02
N GLN A 285 -99.52 -57.97 -29.98
CA GLN A 285 -100.94 -57.77 -30.24
C GLN A 285 -101.34 -58.22 -31.66
N LEU A 286 -100.53 -57.85 -32.67
CA LEU A 286 -100.76 -58.26 -34.05
C LEU A 286 -100.70 -59.79 -34.21
N THR A 287 -99.82 -60.44 -33.45
CA THR A 287 -99.69 -61.90 -33.42
C THR A 287 -100.95 -62.56 -32.88
N VAL A 288 -101.50 -62.03 -31.78
CA VAL A 288 -102.79 -62.49 -31.20
C VAL A 288 -103.93 -62.31 -32.20
N ASP A 289 -104.03 -61.14 -32.83
CA ASP A 289 -105.08 -60.86 -33.83
C ASP A 289 -104.98 -61.80 -35.04
N THR A 290 -103.76 -62.09 -35.50
CA THR A 290 -103.52 -63.01 -36.61
C THR A 290 -103.92 -64.44 -36.25
N GLN A 291 -103.60 -64.91 -35.03
CA GLN A 291 -104.03 -66.23 -34.55
C GLN A 291 -105.55 -66.33 -34.47
N ARG A 292 -106.23 -65.29 -33.96
CA ARG A 292 -107.69 -65.24 -33.90
C ARG A 292 -108.32 -65.30 -35.29
N LEU A 293 -107.85 -64.47 -36.23
CA LEU A 293 -108.33 -64.47 -37.62
C LEU A 293 -108.11 -65.82 -38.29
N THR A 294 -106.97 -66.47 -38.05
CA THR A 294 -106.68 -67.80 -38.59
C THR A 294 -107.67 -68.85 -38.08
N GLY A 295 -108.03 -68.79 -36.79
CA GLY A 295 -109.04 -69.65 -36.18
C GLY A 295 -110.45 -69.41 -36.73
N GLU A 296 -110.87 -68.15 -36.87
CA GLU A 296 -112.16 -67.78 -37.47
C GLU A 296 -112.26 -68.23 -38.94
N PHE A 297 -111.20 -68.05 -39.71
CA PHE A 297 -111.13 -68.51 -41.10
C PHE A 297 -111.22 -70.04 -41.23
N GLY A 298 -110.60 -70.78 -40.30
CA GLY A 298 -110.71 -72.23 -40.22
C GLY A 298 -112.16 -72.71 -40.03
N LYS A 299 -112.90 -72.07 -39.11
CA LYS A 299 -114.32 -72.37 -38.88
C LYS A 299 -115.18 -72.09 -40.11
N LEU A 300 -114.95 -70.95 -40.78
CA LEU A 300 -115.70 -70.57 -41.98
C LEU A 300 -115.51 -71.59 -43.13
N LYS A 301 -114.28 -72.08 -43.32
CA LYS A 301 -113.99 -73.13 -44.31
C LYS A 301 -114.74 -74.44 -44.03
N GLY A 302 -114.84 -74.84 -42.76
CA GLY A 302 -115.62 -76.01 -42.34
C GLY A 302 -117.09 -75.89 -42.74
N TRP A 303 -117.74 -74.79 -42.33
CA TRP A 303 -119.13 -74.53 -42.65
C TRP A 303 -119.41 -74.49 -44.15
N GLN A 304 -118.54 -73.85 -44.94
CA GLN A 304 -118.70 -73.79 -46.39
C GLN A 304 -118.62 -75.18 -47.05
N LEU A 305 -117.82 -76.09 -46.49
CA LEU A 305 -117.66 -77.44 -47.03
C LEU A 305 -118.88 -78.32 -46.75
N GLU A 306 -119.40 -78.28 -45.53
CA GLU A 306 -120.65 -78.95 -45.12
C GLU A 306 -121.81 -78.55 -46.05
N GLU A 307 -122.02 -77.24 -46.23
CA GLU A 307 -123.06 -76.69 -47.11
C GLU A 307 -122.90 -77.15 -48.57
N ARG A 308 -121.66 -77.27 -49.06
CA ARG A 308 -121.36 -77.74 -50.42
C ARG A 308 -121.76 -79.20 -50.63
N TYR A 309 -121.46 -80.08 -49.66
CA TYR A 309 -121.84 -81.50 -49.74
C TYR A 309 -123.34 -81.71 -49.61
N PHE A 310 -124.02 -80.91 -48.78
CA PHE A 310 -125.47 -80.91 -48.66
C PHE A 310 -126.16 -80.51 -49.98
N ARG A 311 -125.88 -79.30 -50.49
CA ARG A 311 -126.55 -78.78 -51.72
C ARG A 311 -126.25 -79.59 -52.96
N ARG A 312 -125.05 -80.17 -53.06
CA ARG A 312 -124.60 -80.94 -54.23
C ARG A 312 -124.56 -82.44 -53.96
N ALA A 313 -125.34 -82.95 -53.00
CA ALA A 313 -125.39 -84.37 -52.67
C ALA A 313 -125.52 -85.31 -53.90
N PRO A 314 -126.36 -85.02 -54.92
CA PRO A 314 -126.41 -85.86 -56.12
C PRO A 314 -125.08 -85.94 -56.88
N ALA A 315 -124.27 -84.87 -56.88
CA ALA A 315 -122.98 -84.86 -57.57
C ALA A 315 -121.93 -85.74 -56.87
N TYR A 316 -121.94 -85.76 -55.54
CA TYR A 316 -120.95 -86.50 -54.75
C TYR A 316 -121.33 -87.96 -54.51
N PHE A 317 -122.61 -88.22 -54.29
CA PHE A 317 -123.07 -89.53 -53.82
C PHE A 317 -123.72 -90.37 -54.91
N ALA A 318 -123.93 -89.83 -56.13
CA ALA A 318 -124.42 -90.59 -57.27
C ALA A 318 -123.64 -91.88 -57.58
N PRO A 319 -122.31 -91.97 -57.39
CA PRO A 319 -121.60 -93.23 -57.54
C PRO A 319 -122.13 -94.34 -56.62
N ILE A 320 -122.62 -94.00 -55.42
CA ILE A 320 -123.09 -94.94 -54.40
C ILE A 320 -124.57 -95.29 -54.60
N LEU A 321 -125.47 -94.31 -54.72
CA LEU A 321 -126.91 -94.51 -54.87
C LEU A 321 -127.48 -93.82 -56.12
N ARG A 322 -128.68 -94.20 -56.54
CA ARG A 322 -129.46 -93.50 -57.59
C ARG A 322 -130.72 -92.86 -56.99
N ARG A 323 -131.30 -91.89 -57.72
CA ARG A 323 -132.47 -91.10 -57.27
C ARG A 323 -132.25 -90.48 -55.89
N ILE A 324 -131.09 -89.85 -55.73
CA ILE A 324 -130.60 -89.29 -54.47
C ILE A 324 -131.34 -88.00 -54.11
N ARG A 325 -131.73 -87.89 -52.85
CA ARG A 325 -132.15 -86.66 -52.19
C ARG A 325 -131.44 -86.56 -50.83
N ALA A 326 -130.71 -85.47 -50.58
CA ALA A 326 -130.31 -85.14 -49.22
C ALA A 326 -131.55 -84.72 -48.44
N LEU A 327 -131.76 -85.31 -47.27
CA LEU A 327 -132.87 -84.94 -46.38
C LEU A 327 -132.60 -83.55 -45.83
N SER A 328 -133.57 -82.65 -45.89
CA SER A 328 -133.47 -81.40 -45.14
C SER A 328 -133.41 -81.67 -43.63
N PRO A 329 -132.91 -80.73 -42.81
CA PRO A 329 -132.92 -80.88 -41.36
C PRO A 329 -134.31 -81.22 -40.81
N GLU A 330 -135.37 -80.66 -41.41
CA GLU A 330 -136.76 -80.93 -41.06
C GLU A 330 -137.17 -82.36 -41.46
N GLU A 331 -136.86 -82.80 -42.68
CA GLU A 331 -137.15 -84.17 -43.15
C GLU A 331 -136.41 -85.24 -42.32
N LEU A 332 -135.18 -84.96 -41.90
CA LEU A 332 -134.41 -85.84 -41.02
C LEU A 332 -135.00 -85.86 -39.61
N ALA A 333 -135.38 -84.71 -39.05
CA ALA A 333 -136.02 -84.63 -37.74
C ALA A 333 -137.34 -85.41 -37.74
N GLU A 334 -138.20 -85.21 -38.73
CA GLU A 334 -139.46 -85.97 -38.87
C GLU A 334 -139.22 -87.48 -38.98
N LEU A 335 -138.19 -87.90 -39.73
CA LEU A 335 -137.81 -89.30 -39.84
C LEU A 335 -137.39 -89.87 -38.48
N LEU A 336 -136.50 -89.18 -37.76
CA LEU A 336 -135.99 -89.65 -36.47
C LEU A 336 -137.07 -89.63 -35.39
N ASP A 337 -137.91 -88.61 -35.34
CA ASP A 337 -139.07 -88.53 -34.43
C ASP A 337 -140.00 -89.72 -34.65
N SER A 338 -140.24 -90.12 -35.92
CA SER A 338 -141.07 -91.28 -36.21
C SER A 338 -140.48 -92.60 -35.68
N LEU A 339 -139.14 -92.75 -35.74
CA LEU A 339 -138.42 -93.93 -35.25
C LEU A 339 -138.34 -93.95 -33.72
N GLU A 340 -138.18 -92.80 -33.08
CA GLU A 340 -138.21 -92.67 -31.62
C GLU A 340 -139.60 -93.01 -31.07
N ASN A 341 -140.66 -92.46 -31.67
CA ASN A 341 -142.04 -92.75 -31.28
C ASN A 341 -142.41 -94.23 -31.48
N ALA A 342 -141.80 -94.90 -32.47
CA ALA A 342 -141.92 -96.35 -32.67
C ALA A 342 -141.07 -97.18 -31.70
N GLY A 343 -140.27 -96.55 -30.83
CA GLY A 343 -139.37 -97.20 -29.87
C GLY A 343 -138.13 -97.82 -30.50
N GLN A 344 -137.78 -97.45 -31.73
CA GLN A 344 -136.66 -98.03 -32.50
C GLN A 344 -135.34 -97.30 -32.25
N LEU A 345 -135.40 -96.05 -31.78
CA LEU A 345 -134.28 -95.23 -31.32
C LEU A 345 -134.57 -94.63 -29.94
N SER A 346 -133.52 -94.42 -29.16
CA SER A 346 -133.57 -93.60 -27.94
C SER A 346 -133.29 -92.12 -28.24
N GLU A 347 -133.75 -91.21 -27.37
CA GLU A 347 -133.49 -89.76 -27.46
C GLU A 347 -132.00 -89.42 -27.63
N ALA A 348 -131.11 -90.19 -27.00
CA ALA A 348 -129.66 -90.02 -27.15
C ALA A 348 -129.16 -90.43 -28.55
N GLU A 349 -129.69 -91.50 -29.11
CA GLU A 349 -129.36 -91.96 -30.47
C GLU A 349 -129.94 -91.02 -31.53
N VAL A 350 -131.15 -90.47 -31.31
CA VAL A 350 -131.74 -89.42 -32.15
C VAL A 350 -130.83 -88.20 -32.20
N ARG A 351 -130.42 -87.65 -31.05
CA ARG A 351 -129.51 -86.50 -31.01
C ARG A 351 -128.18 -86.78 -31.70
N ASP A 352 -127.65 -87.99 -31.58
CA ASP A 352 -126.39 -88.33 -32.26
C ASP A 352 -126.56 -88.36 -33.78
N ILE A 353 -127.60 -89.00 -34.30
CA ILE A 353 -127.87 -89.07 -35.74
C ILE A 353 -128.27 -87.71 -36.31
N GLN A 354 -129.04 -86.91 -35.57
CA GLN A 354 -129.46 -85.56 -35.97
C GLN A 354 -128.27 -84.62 -36.17
N ASN A 355 -127.15 -84.88 -35.48
CA ASN A 355 -125.90 -84.15 -35.64
C ASN A 355 -125.05 -84.65 -36.82
N ALA A 356 -125.55 -85.55 -37.67
CA ALA A 356 -124.88 -85.92 -38.91
C ALA A 356 -124.93 -84.75 -39.90
N ASP A 357 -123.84 -84.54 -40.64
CA ASP A 357 -123.71 -83.37 -41.51
C ASP A 357 -124.63 -83.47 -42.73
N VAL A 358 -124.73 -84.66 -43.31
CA VAL A 358 -125.67 -84.92 -44.41
C VAL A 358 -126.24 -86.34 -44.28
N VAL A 359 -127.57 -86.45 -44.33
CA VAL A 359 -128.25 -87.74 -44.51
C VAL A 359 -128.88 -87.77 -45.90
N VAL A 360 -128.60 -88.81 -46.66
CA VAL A 360 -129.00 -88.92 -48.06
C VAL A 360 -129.89 -90.13 -48.23
N ARG A 361 -131.10 -89.94 -48.75
CA ARG A 361 -132.00 -91.03 -49.16
C ARG A 361 -131.81 -91.31 -50.64
N GLY A 362 -131.78 -92.58 -51.03
CA GLY A 362 -131.69 -93.00 -52.42
C GLY A 362 -132.12 -94.43 -52.62
N ARG A 363 -131.78 -94.98 -53.79
CA ARG A 363 -132.02 -96.37 -54.13
C ARG A 363 -130.73 -97.05 -54.55
N ASP A 364 -130.61 -98.32 -54.16
CA ASP A 364 -129.54 -99.18 -54.63
C ASP A 364 -129.52 -99.24 -56.16
N ARG A 365 -128.30 -99.29 -56.72
CA ARG A 365 -128.11 -99.17 -58.17
C ARG A 365 -128.46 -100.46 -58.92
N GLU A 366 -128.40 -101.61 -58.26
CA GLU A 366 -128.60 -102.94 -58.81
C GLU A 366 -129.98 -103.48 -58.46
N THR A 367 -130.38 -103.40 -57.19
CA THR A 367 -131.65 -103.97 -56.69
C THR A 367 -132.81 -102.98 -56.75
N GLY A 368 -132.54 -101.67 -56.77
CA GLY A 368 -133.57 -100.62 -56.73
C GLY A 368 -134.25 -100.45 -55.36
N GLU A 369 -133.81 -101.18 -54.35
CA GLU A 369 -134.26 -101.08 -52.96
C GLU A 369 -133.87 -99.74 -52.36
N GLU A 370 -134.65 -99.27 -51.39
CA GLU A 370 -134.35 -98.04 -50.67
C GLU A 370 -133.08 -98.20 -49.82
N ARG A 371 -132.23 -97.18 -49.81
CA ARG A 371 -131.04 -97.10 -48.97
C ARG A 371 -130.79 -95.66 -48.55
N TYR A 372 -130.09 -95.50 -47.43
CA TYR A 372 -129.62 -94.19 -46.99
C TYR A 372 -128.10 -94.14 -46.94
N LEU A 373 -127.55 -92.95 -47.02
CA LEU A 373 -126.17 -92.64 -46.66
C LEU A 373 -126.20 -91.72 -45.45
N LEU A 374 -125.30 -91.97 -44.51
CA LEU A 374 -125.05 -91.04 -43.43
C LEU A 374 -123.62 -90.53 -43.58
N VAL A 375 -123.50 -89.21 -43.76
CA VAL A 375 -122.28 -88.55 -44.19
C VAL A 375 -121.76 -87.62 -43.09
N GLU A 376 -120.50 -87.81 -42.71
CA GLU A 376 -119.72 -86.83 -41.96
C GLU A 376 -118.80 -86.05 -42.91
N VAL A 377 -118.78 -84.73 -42.82
CA VAL A 377 -118.05 -83.81 -43.69
C VAL A 377 -116.99 -83.08 -42.88
N SER A 378 -115.74 -83.13 -43.34
CA SER A 378 -114.64 -82.40 -42.72
C SER A 378 -113.63 -81.96 -43.78
N VAL A 379 -113.02 -80.77 -43.61
CA VAL A 379 -111.96 -80.29 -44.52
C VAL A 379 -110.80 -81.29 -44.54
N GLY A 380 -110.42 -81.80 -43.36
CA GLY A 380 -109.43 -82.86 -43.22
C GLY A 380 -110.00 -84.00 -42.40
N VAL A 381 -110.47 -85.05 -43.06
CA VAL A 381 -111.15 -86.19 -42.43
C VAL A 381 -110.18 -86.94 -41.50
N GLY A 382 -110.53 -86.98 -40.22
CA GLY A 382 -109.84 -87.68 -39.15
C GLY A 382 -110.48 -89.01 -38.76
N LEU A 383 -109.86 -89.70 -37.80
CA LEU A 383 -110.36 -90.97 -37.27
C LEU A 383 -111.78 -90.81 -36.66
N GLU A 384 -111.98 -89.74 -35.89
CA GLU A 384 -113.26 -89.46 -35.23
C GLU A 384 -114.40 -89.27 -36.24
N ASP A 385 -114.14 -88.64 -37.39
CA ASP A 385 -115.14 -88.47 -38.46
C ASP A 385 -115.61 -89.83 -39.00
N VAL A 386 -114.67 -90.76 -39.17
CA VAL A 386 -114.96 -92.13 -39.64
C VAL A 386 -115.77 -92.91 -38.61
N GLU A 387 -115.36 -92.85 -37.35
CA GLU A 387 -116.05 -93.52 -36.25
C GLU A 387 -117.47 -92.97 -36.06
N ARG A 388 -117.65 -91.65 -36.17
CA ARG A 388 -118.97 -90.99 -36.14
C ARG A 388 -119.86 -91.48 -37.27
N ALA A 389 -119.37 -91.45 -38.52
CA ALA A 389 -120.11 -91.92 -39.68
C ALA A 389 -120.56 -93.38 -39.51
N ALA A 390 -119.63 -94.28 -39.14
CA ALA A 390 -119.90 -95.70 -38.94
C ALA A 390 -120.95 -95.93 -37.84
N ARG A 391 -120.77 -95.31 -36.66
CA ARG A 391 -121.71 -95.45 -35.54
C ARG A 391 -123.11 -94.97 -35.92
N ARG A 392 -123.22 -93.74 -36.42
CA ARG A 392 -124.51 -93.12 -36.72
C ARG A 392 -125.24 -93.86 -37.84
N ALA A 393 -124.54 -94.32 -38.88
CA ALA A 393 -125.13 -95.14 -39.93
C ALA A 393 -125.68 -96.46 -39.38
N ASN A 394 -124.92 -97.16 -38.52
CA ASN A 394 -125.36 -98.42 -37.91
C ASN A 394 -126.60 -98.24 -37.03
N LEU A 395 -126.66 -97.15 -36.25
CA LEU A 395 -127.85 -96.82 -35.46
C LEU A 395 -129.08 -96.59 -36.35
N LEU A 396 -128.93 -95.79 -37.41
CA LEU A 396 -130.02 -95.49 -38.32
C LEU A 396 -130.46 -96.73 -39.12
N ALA A 397 -129.52 -97.59 -39.54
CA ALA A 397 -129.83 -98.85 -40.23
C ALA A 397 -130.62 -99.81 -39.36
N ARG A 398 -130.22 -99.96 -38.09
CA ARG A 398 -130.91 -100.80 -37.12
C ARG A 398 -132.35 -100.34 -36.92
N ALA A 399 -132.58 -99.03 -36.85
CA ALA A 399 -133.90 -98.47 -36.58
C ALA A 399 -134.83 -98.51 -37.80
N LEU A 400 -134.34 -98.14 -38.98
CA LEU A 400 -135.15 -98.13 -40.21
C LEU A 400 -135.45 -99.53 -40.74
N ASN A 401 -134.64 -100.53 -40.35
CA ASN A 401 -134.61 -101.84 -41.00
C ASN A 401 -134.38 -101.72 -42.52
N VAL A 402 -133.60 -100.70 -42.93
CA VAL A 402 -133.19 -100.38 -44.29
C VAL A 402 -131.67 -100.18 -44.28
N PRO A 403 -130.92 -100.63 -45.30
CA PRO A 403 -129.47 -100.42 -45.32
C PRO A 403 -129.10 -98.94 -45.32
N VAL A 404 -128.26 -98.54 -44.36
CA VAL A 404 -127.64 -97.20 -44.29
C VAL A 404 -126.14 -97.37 -44.43
N LEU A 405 -125.56 -96.75 -45.44
CA LEU A 405 -124.12 -96.82 -45.68
C LEU A 405 -123.43 -95.66 -44.98
N PRO A 406 -122.43 -95.91 -44.13
CA PRO A 406 -121.62 -94.85 -43.55
C PRO A 406 -120.72 -94.23 -44.60
N VAL A 407 -120.63 -92.91 -44.62
CA VAL A 407 -119.82 -92.14 -45.56
C VAL A 407 -119.05 -91.06 -44.81
N VAL A 408 -117.79 -90.88 -45.18
CA VAL A 408 -117.00 -89.72 -44.80
C VAL A 408 -116.63 -88.94 -46.05
N ALA A 409 -116.72 -87.62 -45.95
CA ALA A 409 -116.54 -86.71 -47.06
C ALA A 409 -115.59 -85.56 -46.70
N GLY A 410 -114.68 -85.19 -47.59
CA GLY A 410 -113.74 -84.11 -47.32
C GLY A 410 -112.87 -83.71 -48.49
N GLU A 411 -111.92 -82.79 -48.24
CA GLU A 411 -110.90 -82.41 -49.23
C GLU A 411 -109.68 -83.32 -49.18
N TYR A 412 -109.29 -83.75 -47.98
CA TYR A 412 -108.23 -84.74 -47.78
C TYR A 412 -108.52 -85.62 -46.57
N PHE A 413 -107.86 -86.79 -46.53
CA PHE A 413 -107.97 -87.75 -45.45
C PHE A 413 -106.63 -87.86 -44.73
N ARG A 414 -106.69 -87.95 -43.40
CA ARG A 414 -105.54 -88.38 -42.61
C ARG A 414 -105.30 -89.87 -42.82
N ALA A 415 -104.04 -90.30 -42.80
CA ALA A 415 -103.67 -91.70 -43.05
C ALA A 415 -104.35 -92.70 -42.10
N GLU A 416 -104.63 -92.28 -40.86
CA GLU A 416 -105.36 -93.07 -39.86
C GLU A 416 -106.85 -93.22 -40.21
N ALA A 417 -107.49 -92.14 -40.68
CA ALA A 417 -108.88 -92.15 -41.13
C ALA A 417 -109.08 -93.10 -42.32
N MET A 418 -108.14 -93.11 -43.27
CA MET A 418 -108.20 -94.02 -44.43
C MET A 418 -108.20 -95.50 -44.02
N ARG A 419 -107.42 -95.87 -43.00
CA ARG A 419 -107.37 -97.24 -42.47
C ARG A 419 -108.68 -97.60 -41.78
N ALA A 420 -109.11 -96.78 -40.83
CA ALA A 420 -110.35 -96.98 -40.09
C ALA A 420 -111.57 -97.05 -41.01
N ALA A 421 -111.61 -96.26 -42.08
CA ALA A 421 -112.73 -96.27 -43.01
C ALA A 421 -112.87 -97.60 -43.74
N ASN A 422 -111.76 -98.27 -44.04
CA ASN A 422 -111.83 -99.61 -44.63
C ASN A 422 -112.26 -100.66 -43.59
N GLU A 423 -111.73 -100.60 -42.37
CA GLU A 423 -112.07 -101.54 -41.30
C GLU A 423 -113.53 -101.45 -40.87
N LEU A 424 -114.09 -100.24 -40.82
CA LEU A 424 -115.45 -99.97 -40.37
C LEU A 424 -116.49 -99.96 -41.50
N GLY A 425 -116.10 -100.31 -42.74
CA GLY A 425 -117.04 -100.37 -43.86
C GLY A 425 -117.54 -99.01 -44.35
N VAL A 426 -116.75 -97.94 -44.14
CA VAL A 426 -117.11 -96.56 -44.46
C VAL A 426 -116.65 -96.18 -45.87
N TRP A 427 -117.60 -95.63 -46.63
CA TRP A 427 -117.34 -95.05 -47.95
C TRP A 427 -116.57 -93.74 -47.81
N LYS A 428 -115.59 -93.54 -48.69
CA LYS A 428 -114.76 -92.34 -48.69
C LYS A 428 -115.13 -91.51 -49.90
N VAL A 429 -115.48 -90.25 -49.67
CA VAL A 429 -115.81 -89.30 -50.73
C VAL A 429 -114.83 -88.14 -50.68
N LEU A 430 -114.05 -87.99 -51.74
CA LEU A 430 -113.01 -86.97 -51.84
C LEU A 430 -113.23 -86.14 -53.11
N ASP A 431 -113.67 -84.89 -52.95
CA ASP A 431 -113.86 -83.91 -54.03
C ASP A 431 -114.45 -84.50 -55.34
N GLY A 432 -115.50 -85.33 -55.22
CA GLY A 432 -116.20 -85.94 -56.36
C GLY A 432 -115.73 -87.34 -56.76
N GLY A 433 -114.60 -87.81 -56.21
CA GLY A 433 -114.21 -89.22 -56.22
C GLY A 433 -114.92 -89.98 -55.10
N CYS A 434 -115.32 -91.22 -55.39
CA CYS A 434 -115.99 -92.08 -54.43
C CYS A 434 -115.29 -93.43 -54.38
N GLU A 435 -114.80 -93.80 -53.21
CA GLU A 435 -114.12 -95.06 -52.97
C GLU A 435 -114.95 -95.94 -52.02
N PRO A 436 -115.29 -97.18 -52.41
CA PRO A 436 -115.95 -98.12 -51.52
C PRO A 436 -115.04 -98.51 -50.35
N PRO A 437 -115.61 -99.03 -49.25
CA PRO A 437 -114.82 -99.81 -48.29
C PRO A 437 -114.26 -101.04 -49.02
N LYS A 438 -112.96 -101.32 -48.87
CA LYS A 438 -112.37 -102.54 -49.45
C LYS A 438 -112.90 -103.74 -48.66
N GLY A 439 -113.71 -104.59 -49.30
CA GLY A 439 -114.07 -105.90 -48.76
C GLY A 439 -112.83 -106.80 -48.61
N ASP A 440 -112.88 -107.72 -47.66
CA ASP A 440 -111.87 -108.75 -47.51
C ASP A 440 -111.81 -109.60 -48.78
N GLY A 441 -110.60 -109.78 -49.32
CA GLY A 441 -110.39 -110.57 -50.52
C GLY A 441 -110.60 -112.06 -50.25
N SER A 442 -111.83 -112.54 -50.49
CA SER A 442 -112.14 -113.89 -50.99
C SER A 442 -113.42 -113.76 -51.82
N ASP A 443 -113.36 -113.57 -53.14
CA ASP A 443 -112.95 -114.60 -54.10
C ASP A 443 -112.04 -114.08 -55.24
N LYS A 444 -110.83 -114.66 -55.24
CA LYS A 444 -110.00 -115.19 -56.33
C LYS A 444 -109.90 -114.45 -57.67
N ASN A 445 -108.66 -114.09 -57.98
CA ASN A 445 -107.83 -115.06 -58.72
C ASN A 445 -106.56 -115.39 -57.95
#